data_AF-A0A9P1JZX3-F1
#
_entry.id   AF-A0A9P1JZX3-F1
#
_cell.length_a   1.000
_cell.length_b   1.000
_cell.length_c   1.000
_cell.angle_alpha   90.00
_cell.angle_beta   90.00
_cell.angle_gamma   90.00
#
_symmetry.space_group_name_H-M   'P 1'
#
loop_
_entity.id
_entity.type
_entity.pdbx_description
1 polymer ?
#
loop_
_entity_poly.entity_id
_entity_poly.type
_entity_poly.pdbx_seq_one_letter_code
_entity_poly.pdbx_strand_id
1 'polypeptide(L)'
;MPVFTDALLGDTTHLSTEEFGAYCLILFVTWRNNADPFPDDPVRMARICRVSVKRWTERLRPILASFFDLSEGTWRQHRLEKEWRYVQKVSAVRSKSGKLGAEAKSLKNNNTAQANASAELKQNASTHTHTHTVLTSIADAIEDSLKSAPLGHDPSADEASLRTGDPQTTDGQVDDDSRSIPEPQSQDPNASFGEWWQHVPHKVSKGHAEKAYRSAVKGGATPADLLTGIQRYARQVAGNDPRYIKHPSTWLNGKCWLDEPPPPAMQSPKGFDHDQRDQSRVSAARQRPDSLFAGILERDLAGRA
;
A
#
# COMPACT_ATOMS: atom_id res chain seq x y z
N MET A 1 -13.19 13.47 -4.34
CA MET A 1 -13.42 12.69 -3.12
C MET A 1 -12.92 11.29 -3.36
N PRO A 2 -11.98 10.76 -2.56
CA PRO A 2 -11.68 9.33 -2.58
C PRO A 2 -12.94 8.58 -2.10
N VAL A 3 -13.34 7.55 -2.85
CA VAL A 3 -14.52 6.74 -2.53
C VAL A 3 -14.04 5.34 -2.18
N PHE A 4 -14.27 4.92 -0.94
CA PHE A 4 -13.96 3.59 -0.46
C PHE A 4 -15.18 2.71 -0.70
N THR A 5 -15.22 2.07 -1.86
CA THR A 5 -16.41 1.36 -2.34
C THR A 5 -16.86 0.25 -1.39
N ASP A 6 -15.92 -0.45 -0.76
CA ASP A 6 -16.21 -1.55 0.17
C ASP A 6 -16.99 -1.07 1.41
N ALA A 7 -16.42 -0.14 2.17
CA ALA A 7 -17.06 0.45 3.33
C ALA A 7 -18.32 1.26 2.97
N LEU A 8 -18.31 1.97 1.83
CA LEU A 8 -19.49 2.69 1.35
C LEU A 8 -20.66 1.73 1.11
N LEU A 9 -20.42 0.63 0.39
CA LEU A 9 -21.44 -0.38 0.14
C LEU A 9 -21.88 -1.03 1.45
N GLY A 10 -20.95 -1.40 2.33
CA GLY A 10 -21.25 -1.98 3.65
C GLY A 10 -22.25 -1.14 4.45
N ASP A 11 -21.97 0.16 4.57
CA ASP A 11 -22.80 1.09 5.36
C ASP A 11 -24.15 1.39 4.68
N THR A 12 -24.27 1.22 3.36
CA THR A 12 -25.44 1.69 2.58
C THR A 12 -26.26 0.60 1.90
N THR A 13 -25.96 -0.68 2.13
CA THR A 13 -26.68 -1.82 1.53
C THR A 13 -28.19 -1.81 1.74
N HIS A 14 -28.68 -1.20 2.81
CA HIS A 14 -30.10 -1.15 3.18
C HIS A 14 -30.86 0.04 2.57
N LEU A 15 -30.18 0.95 1.87
CA LEU A 15 -30.81 2.10 1.22
C LEU A 15 -31.39 1.68 -0.13
N SER A 16 -32.58 2.21 -0.45
CA SER A 16 -33.07 2.15 -1.83
C SER A 16 -32.20 3.00 -2.76
N THR A 17 -32.27 2.75 -4.07
CA THR A 17 -31.50 3.50 -5.08
C THR A 17 -31.69 5.02 -4.98
N GLU A 18 -32.90 5.47 -4.63
CA GLU A 18 -33.19 6.90 -4.46
C GLU A 18 -32.56 7.47 -3.19
N GLU A 19 -32.64 6.76 -2.06
CA GLU A 19 -32.01 7.17 -0.80
C GLU A 19 -30.48 7.16 -0.93
N PHE A 20 -29.92 6.12 -1.56
CA PHE A 20 -28.50 6.02 -1.85
C PHE A 20 -28.03 7.17 -2.76
N GLY A 21 -28.79 7.48 -3.82
CA GLY A 21 -28.52 8.61 -4.70
C GLY A 21 -28.53 9.95 -3.95
N ALA A 22 -29.52 10.17 -3.10
CA ALA A 22 -29.61 11.38 -2.27
C ALA A 22 -28.44 11.49 -1.29
N TYR A 23 -28.08 10.41 -0.61
CA TYR A 23 -26.90 10.33 0.25
C TYR A 23 -25.63 10.72 -0.51
N CYS A 24 -25.36 10.09 -1.66
CA CYS A 24 -24.19 10.40 -2.48
C CYS A 24 -24.17 11.87 -2.94
N LEU A 25 -25.32 12.43 -3.33
CA LEU A 25 -25.41 13.83 -3.74
C LEU A 25 -25.02 14.79 -2.61
N ILE A 26 -25.47 14.53 -1.38
CA ILE A 26 -25.07 15.33 -0.20
C ILE A 26 -23.54 15.25 -0.03
N LEU A 27 -22.96 14.05 -0.04
CA LEU A 27 -21.50 13.88 0.08
C LEU A 27 -20.72 14.63 -1.00
N PHE A 28 -21.15 14.53 -2.27
CA PHE A 28 -20.46 15.16 -3.39
C PHE A 28 -20.52 16.69 -3.31
N VAL A 29 -21.69 17.24 -2.96
CA VAL A 29 -21.86 18.68 -2.85
C VAL A 29 -21.10 19.24 -1.65
N THR A 30 -21.11 18.55 -0.50
CA THR A 30 -20.31 18.92 0.68
C THR A 30 -18.81 18.85 0.38
N TRP A 31 -18.34 17.80 -0.31
CA TRP A 31 -16.94 17.70 -0.75
C TRP A 31 -16.51 18.86 -1.65
N ARG A 32 -17.35 19.23 -2.62
CA ARG A 32 -17.08 20.36 -3.51
C ARG A 32 -17.09 21.70 -2.77
N ASN A 33 -17.83 21.79 -1.67
CA ASN A 33 -17.85 22.93 -0.76
C ASN A 33 -16.76 22.85 0.31
N ASN A 34 -15.55 22.38 -0.02
CA ASN A 34 -14.45 22.29 0.95
C ASN A 34 -14.74 21.49 2.24
N ALA A 35 -15.62 20.49 2.15
CA ALA A 35 -16.13 19.73 3.29
C ALA A 35 -16.85 20.57 4.36
N ASP A 36 -17.32 21.76 4.00
CA ASP A 36 -18.14 22.61 4.86
C ASP A 36 -19.61 22.14 4.81
N PRO A 37 -20.16 21.67 5.96
CA PRO A 37 -21.48 21.07 6.03
C PRO A 37 -22.59 22.11 5.86
N PHE A 38 -23.73 21.67 5.31
CA PHE A 38 -24.85 22.57 5.06
C PHE A 38 -25.78 22.68 6.26
N PRO A 39 -26.38 23.86 6.52
CA PRO A 39 -27.47 23.98 7.48
C PRO A 39 -28.64 23.05 7.15
N ASP A 40 -29.35 22.58 8.17
CA ASP A 40 -30.56 21.74 8.04
C ASP A 40 -31.76 22.56 7.53
N ASP A 41 -31.66 23.03 6.28
CA ASP A 41 -32.74 23.69 5.55
C ASP A 41 -33.39 22.69 4.56
N PRO A 42 -34.67 22.34 4.74
CA PRO A 42 -35.35 21.37 3.88
C PRO A 42 -35.46 21.82 2.43
N VAL A 43 -35.51 23.13 2.14
CA VAL A 43 -35.58 23.63 0.77
C VAL A 43 -34.25 23.43 0.05
N ARG A 44 -33.14 23.77 0.72
CA ARG A 44 -31.79 23.57 0.21
C ARG A 44 -31.48 22.09 0.01
N MET A 45 -31.82 21.25 0.99
CA MET A 45 -31.55 19.81 0.90
C MET A 45 -32.36 19.13 -0.22
N ALA A 46 -33.63 19.49 -0.37
CA ALA A 46 -34.45 19.00 -1.48
C ALA A 46 -33.86 19.37 -2.84
N ARG A 47 -33.35 20.60 -2.98
CA ARG A 47 -32.67 21.06 -4.21
C ARG A 47 -31.38 20.29 -4.48
N ILE A 48 -30.57 20.02 -3.46
CA ILE A 48 -29.33 19.21 -3.58
C ILE A 48 -29.66 17.79 -4.04
N CYS A 49 -30.67 17.17 -3.42
CA CYS A 49 -31.08 15.79 -3.70
C CYS A 49 -31.94 15.66 -4.96
N ARG A 50 -32.31 16.78 -5.62
CA ARG A 50 -33.14 16.83 -6.83
C ARG A 50 -34.54 16.24 -6.65
N VAL A 51 -35.14 16.45 -5.48
CA VAL A 51 -36.50 16.00 -5.14
C VAL A 51 -37.37 17.16 -4.68
N SER A 52 -38.68 16.93 -4.55
CA SER A 52 -39.58 17.91 -3.92
C SER A 52 -39.32 18.03 -2.43
N VAL A 53 -39.61 19.22 -1.85
CA VAL A 53 -39.45 19.47 -0.40
C VAL A 53 -40.26 18.48 0.43
N LYS A 54 -41.48 18.17 0.01
CA LYS A 54 -42.32 17.16 0.66
C LYS A 54 -41.62 15.79 0.71
N ARG A 55 -41.08 15.34 -0.44
CA ARG A 55 -40.40 14.03 -0.53
C ARG A 55 -39.10 13.98 0.26
N TRP A 56 -38.35 15.08 0.29
CA TRP A 56 -37.19 15.23 1.17
C TRP A 56 -37.59 15.08 2.65
N THR A 57 -38.52 15.89 3.12
CA THR A 57 -38.89 15.97 4.54
C THR A 57 -39.56 14.69 5.05
N GLU A 58 -40.48 14.12 4.28
CA GLU A 58 -41.28 12.97 4.73
C GLU A 58 -40.55 11.62 4.57
N ARG A 59 -39.68 11.49 3.55
CA ARG A 59 -39.07 10.19 3.22
C ARG A 59 -37.55 10.17 3.43
N LEU A 60 -36.82 11.08 2.79
CA LEU A 60 -35.36 10.99 2.74
C LEU A 60 -34.69 11.45 4.03
N ARG A 61 -35.10 12.60 4.57
CA ARG A 61 -34.53 13.17 5.80
C ARG A 61 -34.51 12.18 6.98
N PRO A 62 -35.60 11.50 7.36
CA PRO A 62 -35.57 10.60 8.52
C PRO A 62 -34.62 9.41 8.35
N ILE A 63 -34.46 8.92 7.13
CA ILE A 63 -33.55 7.80 6.82
C ILE A 63 -32.10 8.30 6.85
N LEU A 64 -31.83 9.38 6.10
CA LEU A 64 -30.49 9.88 5.91
C LEU A 64 -29.91 10.54 7.16
N ALA A 65 -30.73 11.14 8.01
CA ALA A 65 -30.29 11.79 9.24
C ALA A 65 -29.40 10.90 10.12
N SER A 66 -29.63 9.59 10.13
CA SER A 66 -28.81 8.62 10.90
C SER A 66 -27.34 8.54 10.45
N PHE A 67 -27.03 8.93 9.22
CA PHE A 67 -25.68 8.92 8.65
C PHE A 67 -24.89 10.21 8.91
N PHE A 68 -25.55 11.24 9.46
CA PHE A 68 -24.97 12.56 9.68
C PHE A 68 -25.09 12.97 11.14
N ASP A 69 -24.14 13.76 11.59
CA ASP A 69 -24.17 14.44 12.87
C ASP A 69 -24.92 15.76 12.69
N LEU A 70 -26.13 15.84 13.25
CA LEU A 70 -27.01 17.01 13.20
C LEU A 70 -26.96 17.87 14.47
N SER A 71 -26.02 17.59 15.40
CA SER A 71 -25.95 18.28 16.71
C SER A 71 -25.81 19.80 16.59
N GLU A 72 -25.09 20.29 15.58
CA GLU A 72 -24.88 21.71 15.31
C GLU A 72 -25.92 22.29 14.32
N GLY A 73 -26.98 21.56 14.00
CA GLY A 73 -27.96 21.97 12.99
C GLY A 73 -27.39 21.98 11.55
N THR A 74 -26.30 21.26 11.32
CA THR A 74 -25.67 21.08 10.00
C THR A 74 -25.58 19.61 9.63
N TRP A 75 -25.56 19.29 8.33
CA TRP A 75 -25.42 17.92 7.82
C TRP A 75 -23.94 17.52 7.78
N ARG A 76 -23.36 17.25 8.95
CA ARG A 76 -21.93 16.94 9.09
C ARG A 76 -21.66 15.44 9.03
N GLN A 77 -20.58 15.04 8.37
CA GLN A 77 -20.12 13.65 8.37
C GLN A 77 -18.62 13.57 8.70
N HIS A 78 -18.31 12.92 9.82
CA HIS A 78 -16.94 12.79 10.36
C HIS A 78 -15.95 12.18 9.35
N ARG A 79 -16.37 11.12 8.66
CA ARG A 79 -15.55 10.43 7.68
C ARG A 79 -15.16 11.35 6.52
N LEU A 80 -16.13 12.05 5.93
CA LEU A 80 -15.91 12.97 4.83
C LEU A 80 -14.89 14.06 5.18
N GLU A 81 -15.00 14.61 6.39
CA GLU A 81 -14.12 15.66 6.90
C GLU A 81 -12.67 15.15 7.08
N LYS A 82 -12.52 13.93 7.61
CA LYS A 82 -11.21 13.27 7.75
C LYS A 82 -10.56 13.04 6.40
N GLU A 83 -11.31 12.53 5.43
CA GLU A 83 -10.85 12.32 4.06
C GLU A 83 -10.44 13.63 3.37
N TRP A 84 -11.21 14.70 3.58
CA TRP A 84 -10.91 16.00 3.01
C TRP A 84 -9.61 16.57 3.57
N ARG A 85 -9.43 16.53 4.90
CA ARG A 85 -8.18 16.96 5.55
C ARG A 85 -6.99 16.15 5.08
N TYR A 86 -7.17 14.84 4.89
CA TYR A 86 -6.13 13.97 4.36
C TYR A 86 -5.71 14.40 2.94
N VAL A 87 -6.67 14.57 2.03
CA VAL A 87 -6.40 15.00 0.64
C VAL A 87 -5.73 16.37 0.60
N GLN A 88 -6.12 17.31 1.47
CA GLN A 88 -5.47 18.61 1.55
C GLN A 88 -3.99 18.52 1.96
N LYS A 89 -3.67 17.68 2.96
CA LYS A 89 -2.28 17.44 3.37
C LYS A 89 -1.45 16.87 2.22
N VAL A 90 -1.96 15.83 1.54
CA VAL A 90 -1.27 15.19 0.41
C VAL A 90 -1.08 16.18 -0.74
N SER A 91 -2.12 16.96 -1.08
CA SER A 91 -2.06 17.99 -2.12
C SER A 91 -1.00 19.06 -1.81
N ALA A 92 -0.93 19.54 -0.57
CA ALA A 92 0.06 20.53 -0.15
C ALA A 92 1.50 20.01 -0.28
N VAL A 93 1.75 18.75 0.13
CA VAL A 93 3.06 18.11 0.00
C VAL A 93 3.45 17.96 -1.48
N ARG A 94 2.53 17.49 -2.33
CA ARG A 94 2.75 17.36 -3.78
C ARG A 94 3.00 18.71 -4.45
N SER A 95 2.24 19.75 -4.08
CA SER A 95 2.42 21.11 -4.59
C SER A 95 3.81 21.66 -4.23
N LYS A 96 4.24 21.55 -2.98
CA LYS A 96 5.59 21.97 -2.55
C LYS A 96 6.69 21.22 -3.32
N SER A 97 6.55 19.90 -3.43
CA SER A 97 7.50 19.05 -4.17
C SER A 97 7.56 19.42 -5.65
N GLY A 98 6.39 19.71 -6.26
CA GLY A 98 6.29 20.15 -7.66
C GLY A 98 6.94 21.50 -7.91
N LYS A 99 6.76 22.47 -7.00
CA LYS A 99 7.42 23.80 -7.08
C LYS A 99 8.93 23.68 -7.01
N LEU A 100 9.45 22.96 -6.00
CA LEU A 100 10.89 22.74 -5.86
C LEU A 100 11.49 22.02 -7.08
N GLY A 101 10.74 21.09 -7.69
CA GLY A 101 11.16 20.45 -8.92
C GLY A 101 11.17 21.37 -10.13
N ALA A 102 10.17 22.24 -10.26
CA ALA A 102 10.12 23.26 -11.31
C ALA A 102 11.26 24.28 -11.17
N GLU A 103 11.53 24.76 -9.95
CA GLU A 103 12.63 25.67 -9.64
C GLU A 103 13.99 25.05 -9.95
N ALA A 104 14.22 23.79 -9.56
CA ALA A 104 15.46 23.07 -9.86
C ALA A 104 15.68 22.88 -11.37
N LYS A 105 14.61 22.72 -12.17
CA LYS A 105 14.71 22.69 -13.64
C LYS A 105 15.00 24.07 -14.23
N SER A 106 14.37 25.12 -13.69
CA SER A 106 14.59 26.51 -14.11
C SER A 106 16.05 26.95 -13.90
N LEU A 107 16.64 26.63 -12.74
CA LEU A 107 18.03 26.94 -12.40
C LEU A 107 19.04 26.29 -13.36
N LYS A 108 18.76 25.08 -13.86
CA LYS A 108 19.63 24.39 -14.83
C LYS A 108 19.65 25.09 -16.20
N ASN A 109 18.51 25.66 -16.62
CA ASN A 109 18.43 26.36 -17.89
C ASN A 109 19.14 27.73 -17.85
N ASN A 110 19.09 28.44 -16.72
CA ASN A 110 19.75 29.75 -16.57
C ASN A 110 21.29 29.65 -16.55
N ASN A 111 21.85 28.53 -16.09
CA ASN A 111 23.29 28.29 -16.10
C ASN A 111 23.84 27.86 -17.49
N THR A 112 22.98 27.68 -18.49
CA THR A 112 23.39 27.28 -19.85
C THR A 112 23.74 28.49 -20.74
N ALA A 113 23.44 29.73 -20.31
CA ALA A 113 23.69 30.95 -21.09
C ALA A 113 25.15 31.47 -21.04
N GLN A 114 26.03 30.87 -20.24
CA GLN A 114 27.46 31.20 -20.21
C GLN A 114 28.32 29.95 -20.44
N ALA A 115 28.19 29.32 -21.61
CA ALA A 115 29.13 28.31 -22.07
C ALA A 115 30.20 28.97 -22.96
N ASN A 116 31.19 29.63 -22.34
CA ASN A 116 32.45 29.93 -23.04
C ASN A 116 33.31 28.66 -23.04
N ALA A 117 33.57 28.12 -24.23
CA ALA A 117 34.41 26.96 -24.44
C ALA A 117 35.89 27.30 -24.23
N SER A 118 36.40 27.07 -23.02
CA SER A 118 37.84 26.97 -22.75
C SER A 118 38.08 25.83 -21.76
N ALA A 119 38.90 24.88 -22.19
CA ALA A 119 39.24 23.65 -21.48
C ALA A 119 39.85 23.92 -20.08
N GLU A 120 39.46 23.12 -19.07
CA GLU A 120 40.37 22.27 -18.29
C GLU A 120 39.63 21.47 -17.21
N LEU A 121 40.00 20.19 -17.07
CA LEU A 121 39.48 19.24 -16.09
C LEU A 121 39.97 19.55 -14.67
N LYS A 122 39.03 19.75 -13.73
CA LYS A 122 39.12 19.25 -12.34
C LYS A 122 37.73 18.86 -11.84
N GLN A 123 37.45 17.55 -11.82
CA GLN A 123 36.24 17.00 -11.23
C GLN A 123 36.42 16.84 -9.71
N ASN A 124 35.79 17.71 -8.92
CA ASN A 124 35.47 17.42 -7.53
C ASN A 124 34.12 18.06 -7.12
N ALA A 125 33.43 17.37 -6.22
CA ALA A 125 32.18 17.71 -5.53
C ALA A 125 30.85 17.68 -6.33
N SER A 126 30.26 16.48 -6.42
CA SER A 126 28.82 16.29 -6.67
C SER A 126 28.00 16.68 -5.43
N THR A 127 27.86 17.97 -5.20
CA THR A 127 26.88 18.53 -4.26
C THR A 127 25.82 19.22 -5.10
N HIS A 128 24.74 18.54 -5.51
CA HIS A 128 23.44 19.13 -5.93
C HIS A 128 22.52 18.14 -6.68
N THR A 129 22.20 16.97 -6.09
CA THR A 129 21.09 16.14 -6.63
C THR A 129 20.34 15.31 -5.57
N HIS A 130 20.57 15.54 -4.28
CA HIS A 130 19.98 14.67 -3.24
C HIS A 130 18.67 15.20 -2.62
N THR A 131 18.34 16.47 -2.80
CA THR A 131 17.13 17.09 -2.20
C THR A 131 15.85 16.76 -2.97
N HIS A 132 15.91 16.65 -4.30
CA HIS A 132 14.74 16.36 -5.13
C HIS A 132 14.23 14.91 -4.97
N THR A 133 15.10 13.95 -4.71
CA THR A 133 14.73 12.53 -4.55
C THR A 133 14.03 12.25 -3.21
N VAL A 134 14.32 13.04 -2.19
CA VAL A 134 13.81 12.83 -0.83
C VAL A 134 12.38 13.35 -0.68
N LEU A 135 12.03 14.51 -1.24
CA LEU A 135 10.70 15.11 -1.05
C LEU A 135 9.59 14.42 -1.86
N THR A 136 9.86 14.01 -3.10
CA THR A 136 8.91 13.20 -3.88
C THR A 136 8.71 11.82 -3.25
N SER A 137 9.80 11.22 -2.75
CA SER A 137 9.73 9.96 -2.01
C SER A 137 8.97 10.07 -0.69
N ILE A 138 9.00 11.22 -0.02
CA ILE A 138 8.23 11.44 1.21
C ILE A 138 6.75 11.58 0.84
N ALA A 139 6.40 12.26 -0.25
CA ALA A 139 5.02 12.36 -0.73
C ALA A 139 4.43 10.98 -1.07
N ASP A 140 5.19 10.14 -1.78
CA ASP A 140 4.76 8.80 -2.19
C ASP A 140 4.74 7.82 -0.99
N ALA A 141 5.72 7.90 -0.08
CA ALA A 141 5.74 7.06 1.13
C ALA A 141 4.67 7.46 2.16
N ILE A 142 4.31 8.75 2.23
CA ILE A 142 3.18 9.23 3.03
C ILE A 142 1.87 8.70 2.45
N GLU A 143 1.70 8.72 1.13
CA GLU A 143 0.50 8.17 0.47
C GLU A 143 0.38 6.64 0.61
N ASP A 144 1.49 5.91 0.54
CA ASP A 144 1.52 4.44 0.70
C ASP A 144 1.25 4.03 2.16
N SER A 145 1.86 4.74 3.12
CA SER A 145 1.65 4.53 4.56
C SER A 145 0.25 4.93 5.05
N LEU A 146 -0.42 5.88 4.36
CA LEU A 146 -1.76 6.36 4.72
C LEU A 146 -2.90 5.62 4.02
N LYS A 147 -2.64 4.89 2.92
CA LYS A 147 -3.60 3.94 2.32
C LYS A 147 -3.69 2.62 3.08
N SER A 148 -2.67 2.27 3.88
CA SER A 148 -2.61 1.01 4.65
C SER A 148 -3.23 1.08 6.05
N ALA A 149 -3.79 2.22 6.48
CA ALA A 149 -4.39 2.36 7.81
C ALA A 149 -5.87 1.90 7.78
N PRO A 150 -6.25 0.80 8.46
CA PRO A 150 -7.65 0.41 8.58
C PRO A 150 -8.33 1.36 9.57
N LEU A 151 -9.20 2.24 9.08
CA LEU A 151 -10.11 3.03 9.91
C LEU A 151 -11.46 2.33 9.93
N GLY A 152 -11.56 1.33 10.81
CA GLY A 152 -12.75 0.54 11.00
C GLY A 152 -12.66 -0.35 12.24
N HIS A 153 -12.42 0.23 13.41
CA HIS A 153 -12.89 -0.34 14.67
C HIS A 153 -12.96 0.76 15.73
N ASP A 154 -14.14 0.94 16.28
CA ASP A 154 -14.45 1.81 17.41
C ASP A 154 -14.51 0.94 18.67
N PRO A 155 -13.58 1.08 19.63
CA PRO A 155 -13.82 0.62 20.98
C PRO A 155 -14.23 1.82 21.84
N SER A 156 -15.52 1.82 22.12
CA SER A 156 -16.18 2.54 23.20
C SER A 156 -15.41 2.42 24.53
N ALA A 157 -15.48 3.53 25.28
CA ALA A 157 -15.07 3.79 26.66
C ALA A 157 -14.82 2.59 27.58
N ASP A 158 -13.70 2.61 28.31
CA ASP A 158 -13.71 2.86 29.77
C ASP A 158 -12.29 2.87 30.36
N GLU A 159 -12.19 3.46 31.56
CA GLU A 159 -11.07 3.47 32.52
C GLU A 159 -9.96 4.52 32.34
N ALA A 160 -10.30 5.69 32.85
CA ALA A 160 -9.39 6.57 33.56
C ALA A 160 -8.89 5.91 34.86
N SER A 161 -7.58 5.93 35.12
CA SER A 161 -7.08 6.26 36.45
C SER A 161 -5.61 6.67 36.47
N LEU A 162 -5.41 7.77 37.19
CA LEU A 162 -4.14 8.35 37.60
C LEU A 162 -3.33 7.36 38.44
N ARG A 163 -1.99 7.46 38.40
CA ARG A 163 -1.24 7.96 39.57
C ARG A 163 0.24 8.27 39.28
N THR A 164 0.53 9.52 39.57
CA THR A 164 1.80 10.16 39.90
C THR A 164 2.58 9.38 40.98
N GLY A 165 3.90 9.32 40.85
CA GLY A 165 4.80 8.94 41.94
C GLY A 165 6.25 8.73 41.51
N ASP A 166 7.04 9.80 41.59
CA ASP A 166 8.49 9.80 41.79
C ASP A 166 8.74 10.71 43.01
N PRO A 167 9.91 10.75 43.69
CA PRO A 167 11.09 9.87 43.63
C PRO A 167 11.61 9.48 45.03
N GLN A 168 12.51 8.49 45.14
CA GLN A 168 13.46 8.50 46.27
C GLN A 168 14.80 7.84 45.95
N THR A 169 15.81 8.70 46.01
CA THR A 169 17.25 8.47 46.04
C THR A 169 17.69 7.72 47.30
N THR A 170 18.58 6.73 47.16
CA THR A 170 19.53 6.33 48.22
C THR A 170 20.89 6.04 47.59
N ASP A 171 21.88 6.84 47.98
CA ASP A 171 23.32 6.67 47.74
C ASP A 171 23.87 5.40 48.40
N GLY A 172 24.86 4.78 47.76
CA GLY A 172 25.64 3.68 48.31
C GLY A 172 26.69 3.13 47.33
N GLN A 173 27.82 3.85 47.20
CA GLN A 173 29.13 3.39 46.65
C GLN A 173 29.81 2.50 47.72
N VAL A 174 30.43 1.34 47.46
CA VAL A 174 31.68 0.99 46.74
C VAL A 174 31.70 -0.56 46.60
N ASP A 175 32.21 -1.18 45.53
CA ASP A 175 33.63 -1.52 45.39
C ASP A 175 34.00 -1.98 43.96
N ASP A 176 35.28 -1.75 43.69
CA ASP A 176 36.16 -2.07 42.56
C ASP A 176 36.13 -3.54 42.06
N ASP A 177 35.85 -3.75 40.76
CA ASP A 177 36.47 -4.84 39.98
C ASP A 177 36.61 -4.42 38.51
N SER A 178 37.86 -4.12 38.15
CA SER A 178 38.28 -3.78 36.80
C SER A 178 38.29 -5.02 35.90
N ARG A 179 37.24 -5.21 35.08
CA ARG A 179 37.36 -5.92 33.79
C ARG A 179 36.68 -5.12 32.67
N SER A 180 37.51 -4.74 31.71
CA SER A 180 37.23 -3.94 30.53
C SER A 180 36.00 -4.42 29.76
N ILE A 181 34.92 -3.64 29.81
CA ILE A 181 33.76 -3.79 28.92
C ILE A 181 34.13 -3.08 27.60
N PRO A 182 34.13 -3.78 26.45
CA PRO A 182 34.26 -3.09 25.16
C PRO A 182 32.99 -2.27 24.94
N GLU A 183 33.20 -0.96 24.85
CA GLU A 183 32.30 0.10 24.43
C GLU A 183 31.37 -0.34 23.27
N PRO A 184 30.04 -0.25 23.39
CA PRO A 184 29.13 -0.65 22.32
C PRO A 184 29.23 0.36 21.19
N GLN A 185 29.99 -0.01 20.17
CA GLN A 185 30.23 0.81 18.99
C GLN A 185 28.89 1.21 18.35
N SER A 186 28.72 2.51 18.19
CA SER A 186 27.69 3.18 17.41
C SER A 186 27.54 2.53 16.03
N GLN A 187 26.51 1.69 15.86
CA GLN A 187 26.16 1.12 14.57
C GLN A 187 25.48 2.20 13.73
N ASP A 188 26.24 2.82 12.82
CA ASP A 188 25.67 3.66 11.77
C ASP A 188 24.67 2.82 10.93
N PRO A 189 23.37 3.19 10.88
CA PRO A 189 22.36 2.46 10.10
C PRO A 189 22.69 2.38 8.61
N ASN A 190 23.54 3.30 8.12
CA ASN A 190 24.03 3.32 6.75
C ASN A 190 25.15 2.29 6.50
N ALA A 191 26.00 2.00 7.49
CA ALA A 191 27.07 1.01 7.35
C ALA A 191 26.47 -0.41 7.21
N SER A 192 25.48 -0.74 8.05
CA SER A 192 24.85 -2.06 8.04
C SER A 192 24.03 -2.36 6.77
N PHE A 193 23.47 -1.33 6.11
CA PHE A 193 22.76 -1.53 4.83
C PHE A 193 23.73 -1.94 3.70
N GLY A 194 24.94 -1.36 3.69
CA GLY A 194 25.95 -1.67 2.69
C GLY A 194 26.36 -3.14 2.71
N GLU A 195 26.57 -3.69 3.91
CA GLU A 195 26.88 -5.10 4.14
C GLU A 195 25.72 -6.01 3.72
N TRP A 196 24.50 -5.69 4.17
CA TRP A 196 23.29 -6.41 3.77
C TRP A 196 23.11 -6.46 2.23
N TRP A 197 23.37 -5.35 1.54
CA TRP A 197 23.23 -5.24 0.09
C TRP A 197 24.16 -6.17 -0.69
N GLN A 198 25.29 -6.59 -0.12
CA GLN A 198 26.21 -7.50 -0.79
C GLN A 198 25.59 -8.88 -1.02
N HIS A 199 24.74 -9.33 -0.09
CA HIS A 199 24.14 -10.66 -0.06
C HIS A 199 22.79 -10.77 -0.77
N VAL A 200 22.23 -9.66 -1.27
CA VAL A 200 20.97 -9.68 -2.01
C VAL A 200 21.13 -10.47 -3.32
N PRO A 201 20.36 -11.55 -3.55
CA PRO A 201 20.50 -12.41 -4.72
C PRO A 201 20.04 -11.75 -6.04
N HIS A 202 19.10 -10.80 -5.98
CA HIS A 202 18.64 -10.01 -7.13
C HIS A 202 18.69 -8.52 -6.80
N LYS A 203 19.75 -7.85 -7.23
CA LYS A 203 20.08 -6.45 -6.89
C LYS A 203 19.31 -5.47 -7.79
N VAL A 204 18.08 -5.17 -7.40
CA VAL A 204 17.22 -4.21 -8.11
C VAL A 204 16.65 -3.17 -7.16
N SER A 205 16.42 -1.97 -7.68
CA SER A 205 15.80 -0.85 -6.95
C SER A 205 16.43 -0.55 -5.59
N LYS A 206 17.76 -0.36 -5.56
CA LYS A 206 18.56 -0.13 -4.33
C LYS A 206 17.96 0.95 -3.41
N GLY A 207 17.45 2.05 -3.98
CA GLY A 207 16.85 3.13 -3.20
C GLY A 207 15.52 2.76 -2.51
N HIS A 208 14.71 1.88 -3.11
CA HIS A 208 13.52 1.36 -2.43
C HIS A 208 13.90 0.33 -1.37
N ALA A 209 14.94 -0.47 -1.62
CA ALA A 209 15.44 -1.45 -0.64
C ALA A 209 16.01 -0.74 0.61
N GLU A 210 16.75 0.35 0.42
CA GLU A 210 17.31 1.15 1.52
C GLU A 210 16.22 1.73 2.42
N LYS A 211 15.13 2.26 1.82
CA LYS A 211 13.97 2.76 2.57
C LYS A 211 13.29 1.65 3.36
N ALA A 212 13.04 0.49 2.72
CA ALA A 212 12.45 -0.66 3.37
C ALA A 212 13.35 -1.19 4.51
N TYR A 213 14.67 -1.17 4.34
CA TYR A 213 15.64 -1.61 5.33
C TYR A 213 15.60 -0.71 6.57
N ARG A 214 15.64 0.62 6.37
CA ARG A 214 15.48 1.60 7.47
C ARG A 214 14.15 1.44 8.19
N SER A 215 13.07 1.18 7.44
CA SER A 215 11.75 0.93 8.03
C SER A 215 11.73 -0.35 8.87
N ALA A 216 12.38 -1.43 8.42
CA ALA A 216 12.50 -2.67 9.17
C ALA A 216 13.28 -2.47 10.47
N VAL A 217 14.41 -1.76 10.42
CA VAL A 217 15.21 -1.43 11.61
C VAL A 217 14.43 -0.56 12.59
N LYS A 218 13.72 0.47 12.11
CA LYS A 218 12.84 1.29 12.94
C LYS A 218 11.70 0.47 13.58
N GLY A 219 11.23 -0.57 12.89
CA GLY A 219 10.22 -1.51 13.38
C GLY A 219 10.75 -2.58 14.35
N GLY A 220 12.01 -2.50 14.76
CA GLY A 220 12.63 -3.41 15.75
C GLY A 220 13.40 -4.58 15.17
N ALA A 221 13.59 -4.68 13.84
CA ALA A 221 14.47 -5.69 13.28
C ALA A 221 15.94 -5.33 13.52
N THR A 222 16.75 -6.28 14.02
CA THR A 222 18.18 -6.02 14.17
C THR A 222 18.89 -6.13 12.81
N PRO A 223 19.95 -5.33 12.56
CA PRO A 223 20.76 -5.48 11.35
C PRO A 223 21.32 -6.91 11.16
N ALA A 224 21.63 -7.59 12.27
CA ALA A 224 22.12 -8.97 12.28
C ALA A 224 21.06 -9.97 11.78
N ASP A 225 19.79 -9.81 12.19
CA ASP A 225 18.68 -10.67 11.73
C ASP A 225 18.43 -10.50 10.24
N LEU A 226 18.49 -9.26 9.75
CA LEU A 226 18.30 -8.95 8.33
C LEU A 226 19.43 -9.56 7.48
N LEU A 227 20.67 -9.48 7.95
CA LEU A 227 21.84 -10.08 7.30
C LEU A 227 21.75 -11.62 7.27
N THR A 228 21.42 -12.22 8.41
CA THR A 228 21.24 -13.68 8.53
C THR A 228 20.11 -14.18 7.63
N GLY A 229 18.98 -13.46 7.62
CA GLY A 229 17.82 -13.77 6.80
C GLY A 229 18.14 -13.70 5.30
N ILE A 230 18.84 -12.67 4.84
CA ILE A 230 19.15 -12.52 3.41
C ILE A 230 20.19 -13.54 2.94
N GLN A 231 21.18 -13.88 3.77
CA GLN A 231 22.15 -14.93 3.45
C GLN A 231 21.49 -16.30 3.31
N ARG A 232 20.56 -16.63 4.21
CA ARG A 232 19.73 -17.85 4.12
C ARG A 232 18.90 -17.85 2.84
N TYR A 233 18.22 -16.75 2.53
CA TYR A 233 17.39 -16.63 1.34
C TYR A 233 18.22 -16.73 0.05
N ALA A 234 19.40 -16.12 0.01
CA ALA A 234 20.32 -16.19 -1.14
C ALA A 234 20.75 -17.63 -1.47
N ARG A 235 20.96 -18.47 -0.45
CA ARG A 235 21.24 -19.91 -0.65
C ARG A 235 20.03 -20.66 -1.20
N GLN A 236 18.83 -20.33 -0.73
CA GLN A 236 17.59 -20.99 -1.17
C GLN A 236 17.27 -20.72 -2.64
N VAL A 237 17.52 -19.51 -3.11
CA VAL A 237 17.21 -19.11 -4.50
C VAL A 237 18.39 -19.28 -5.46
N ALA A 238 19.50 -19.84 -4.99
CA ALA A 238 20.70 -20.06 -5.81
C ALA A 238 20.38 -20.95 -7.02
N GLY A 239 20.53 -20.40 -8.22
CA GLY A 239 20.24 -21.10 -9.48
C GLY A 239 18.78 -21.08 -9.92
N ASN A 240 17.90 -20.34 -9.24
CA ASN A 240 16.57 -20.00 -9.74
C ASN A 240 16.67 -18.84 -10.76
N ASP A 241 15.72 -18.78 -11.69
CA ASP A 241 15.61 -17.64 -12.61
C ASP A 241 15.31 -16.34 -11.81
N PRO A 242 16.08 -15.24 -12.03
CA PRO A 242 15.91 -13.97 -11.34
C PRO A 242 14.47 -13.42 -11.31
N ARG A 243 13.64 -13.78 -12.29
CA ARG A 243 12.22 -13.35 -12.36
C ARG A 243 11.35 -13.91 -11.24
N TYR A 244 11.76 -15.03 -10.63
CA TYR A 244 11.07 -15.69 -9.52
C TYR A 244 11.73 -15.40 -8.15
N ILE A 245 12.77 -14.56 -8.14
CA ILE A 245 13.43 -14.13 -6.91
C ILE A 245 12.75 -12.85 -6.42
N LYS A 246 12.32 -12.84 -5.15
CA LYS A 246 11.65 -11.67 -4.55
C LYS A 246 12.56 -10.44 -4.65
N HIS A 247 11.97 -9.31 -4.99
CA HIS A 247 12.67 -8.02 -4.92
C HIS A 247 13.07 -7.69 -3.47
N PRO A 248 14.22 -7.04 -3.24
CA PRO A 248 14.73 -6.77 -1.89
C PRO A 248 13.77 -5.94 -1.04
N SER A 249 13.10 -4.93 -1.61
CA SER A 249 12.07 -4.16 -0.92
C SER A 249 10.88 -5.01 -0.50
N THR A 250 10.40 -5.90 -1.39
CA THR A 250 9.29 -6.81 -1.10
C THR A 250 9.67 -7.83 -0.02
N TRP A 251 10.89 -8.34 -0.05
CA TRP A 251 11.41 -9.26 0.96
C TRP A 251 11.47 -8.61 2.35
N LEU A 252 11.92 -7.35 2.43
CA LEU A 252 11.96 -6.57 3.67
C LEU A 252 10.55 -6.19 4.16
N ASN A 253 9.68 -5.71 3.29
CA ASN A 253 8.31 -5.34 3.68
C ASN A 253 7.49 -6.55 4.13
N GLY A 254 7.72 -7.71 3.53
CA GLY A 254 7.10 -8.98 3.90
C GLY A 254 7.67 -9.63 5.16
N LYS A 255 8.63 -8.99 5.85
CA LYS A 255 9.32 -9.54 7.03
C LYS A 255 9.90 -10.94 6.81
N CYS A 256 10.34 -11.25 5.59
CA CYS A 256 10.77 -12.60 5.20
C CYS A 256 12.04 -13.10 5.91
N TRP A 257 12.69 -12.29 6.74
CA TRP A 257 13.72 -12.78 7.67
C TRP A 257 13.13 -13.61 8.81
N LEU A 258 11.84 -13.47 9.12
CA LEU A 258 11.12 -14.27 10.12
C LEU A 258 10.59 -15.58 9.56
N ASP A 259 10.59 -15.76 8.23
CA ASP A 259 10.09 -16.99 7.60
C ASP A 259 10.91 -18.19 8.09
N GLU A 260 10.21 -19.25 8.54
CA GLU A 260 10.82 -20.51 8.94
C GLU A 260 11.36 -21.23 7.69
N PRO A 261 12.61 -21.74 7.69
CA PRO A 261 13.13 -22.45 6.54
C PRO A 261 12.23 -23.66 6.24
N PRO A 262 11.90 -23.94 4.97
CA PRO A 262 11.21 -25.18 4.64
C PRO A 262 12.03 -26.36 5.19
N PRO A 263 11.37 -27.40 5.75
CA PRO A 263 12.08 -28.59 6.21
C PRO A 263 12.95 -29.12 5.05
N PRO A 264 14.12 -29.73 5.34
CA PRO A 264 15.02 -30.25 4.32
C PRO A 264 14.36 -31.40 3.56
N ALA A 265 13.50 -31.06 2.60
CA ALA A 265 12.79 -31.98 1.75
C ALA A 265 13.33 -31.84 0.33
N MET A 266 14.08 -32.86 -0.06
CA MET A 266 14.31 -33.36 -1.42
C MET A 266 14.39 -32.29 -2.51
N GLN A 267 15.63 -32.06 -2.98
CA GLN A 267 15.93 -31.43 -4.25
C GLN A 267 15.02 -32.03 -5.32
N SER A 268 13.96 -31.31 -5.68
CA SER A 268 13.13 -31.70 -6.82
C SER A 268 14.01 -31.57 -8.05
N PRO A 269 14.17 -32.62 -8.86
CA PRO A 269 15.06 -32.57 -10.01
C PRO A 269 14.59 -31.46 -10.94
N LYS A 270 15.56 -30.62 -11.33
CA LYS A 270 15.37 -29.55 -12.32
C LYS A 270 14.85 -30.15 -13.62
N GLY A 271 13.77 -29.58 -14.14
CA GLY A 271 13.25 -29.86 -15.48
C GLY A 271 11.99 -30.71 -15.49
N PHE A 272 10.84 -30.10 -15.15
CA PHE A 272 9.56 -30.60 -15.64
C PHE A 272 9.15 -29.71 -16.82
N ASP A 273 9.62 -30.10 -18.00
CA ASP A 273 9.19 -29.54 -19.28
C ASP A 273 7.66 -29.63 -19.37
N HIS A 274 6.99 -28.49 -19.50
CA HIS A 274 5.53 -28.41 -19.59
C HIS A 274 4.99 -28.90 -20.95
N ASP A 275 5.87 -29.32 -21.86
CA ASP A 275 5.57 -29.53 -23.28
C ASP A 275 5.20 -30.98 -23.65
N GLN A 276 5.36 -31.96 -22.74
CA GLN A 276 5.07 -33.37 -23.06
C GLN A 276 3.62 -33.82 -22.79
N ARG A 277 2.80 -32.99 -22.13
CA ARG A 277 1.41 -33.35 -21.80
C ARG A 277 0.44 -33.18 -22.96
N ASP A 278 0.85 -32.53 -24.05
CA ASP A 278 -0.01 -32.30 -25.21
C ASP A 278 0.10 -33.42 -26.27
N GLN A 279 1.29 -34.01 -26.44
CA GLN A 279 1.50 -35.06 -27.45
C GLN A 279 0.79 -36.40 -27.13
N SER A 280 0.51 -36.67 -25.85
CA SER A 280 -0.22 -37.87 -25.41
C SER A 280 -1.74 -37.76 -25.56
N ARG A 281 -2.29 -36.54 -25.69
CA ARG A 281 -3.72 -36.32 -25.99
C ARG A 281 -4.02 -36.40 -27.48
N VAL A 282 -3.08 -36.02 -28.35
CA VAL A 282 -3.26 -36.07 -29.81
C VAL A 282 -3.04 -37.51 -30.36
N SER A 283 -2.26 -38.35 -29.69
CA SER A 283 -2.01 -39.74 -30.12
C SER A 283 -3.11 -40.73 -29.69
N ALA A 284 -3.83 -40.46 -28.60
CA ALA A 284 -4.97 -41.28 -28.15
C ALA A 284 -6.26 -41.06 -28.96
N ALA A 285 -6.33 -40.03 -29.81
CA ALA A 285 -7.49 -39.74 -30.66
C ALA A 285 -7.43 -40.47 -32.02
N ARG A 286 -6.34 -41.17 -32.34
CA ARG A 286 -6.12 -41.80 -33.67
C ARG A 286 -6.40 -43.31 -33.73
N GLN A 287 -6.90 -43.89 -32.64
CA GLN A 287 -7.25 -45.31 -32.54
C GLN A 287 -8.63 -45.47 -31.89
N ARG A 288 -9.68 -45.17 -32.65
CA ARG A 288 -11.01 -45.75 -32.42
C ARG A 288 -11.47 -46.36 -33.74
N PRO A 289 -11.78 -47.67 -33.80
CA PRO A 289 -12.32 -48.27 -35.01
C PRO A 289 -13.77 -47.83 -35.26
N ASP A 290 -14.02 -47.39 -36.50
CA ASP A 290 -15.32 -47.02 -37.08
C ASP A 290 -16.29 -48.20 -37.16
N SER A 291 -16.96 -48.53 -36.06
CA SER A 291 -18.05 -49.50 -36.08
C SER A 291 -19.09 -49.12 -35.06
N LEU A 292 -20.13 -48.39 -35.50
CA LEU A 292 -21.52 -48.47 -35.03
C LEU A 292 -22.41 -47.37 -35.69
N PHE A 293 -22.38 -47.26 -37.02
CA PHE A 293 -23.41 -46.48 -37.75
C PHE A 293 -23.66 -47.09 -39.13
N ALA A 294 -24.19 -48.32 -39.15
CA ALA A 294 -24.88 -48.87 -40.31
C ALA A 294 -25.95 -49.83 -39.79
N GLY A 295 -27.23 -49.46 -39.92
CA GLY A 295 -28.31 -50.41 -39.68
C GLY A 295 -29.63 -49.90 -39.12
N ILE A 296 -30.00 -48.63 -39.26
CA ILE A 296 -31.40 -48.21 -39.00
C ILE A 296 -31.83 -47.15 -40.02
N LEU A 297 -32.02 -47.56 -41.28
CA LEU A 297 -32.99 -46.93 -42.18
C LEU A 297 -33.22 -47.79 -43.44
N GLU A 298 -33.93 -48.90 -43.32
CA GLU A 298 -34.67 -49.50 -44.46
C GLU A 298 -35.59 -50.61 -43.94
N ARG A 299 -36.82 -50.24 -43.55
CA ARG A 299 -37.95 -51.17 -43.41
C ARG A 299 -39.24 -50.35 -43.27
N ASP A 300 -39.63 -49.69 -44.35
CA ASP A 300 -41.01 -49.20 -44.49
C ASP A 300 -41.50 -49.21 -45.94
N LEU A 301 -41.33 -50.35 -46.63
CA LEU A 301 -41.99 -50.64 -47.90
C LEU A 301 -42.14 -52.16 -48.08
N ALA A 302 -43.07 -52.80 -47.35
CA ALA A 302 -43.76 -54.02 -47.77
C ALA A 302 -44.80 -54.45 -46.71
N GLY A 303 -46.08 -54.51 -47.10
CA GLY A 303 -47.05 -55.38 -46.42
C GLY A 303 -48.30 -54.70 -45.85
N ARG A 304 -49.01 -53.90 -46.66
CA ARG A 304 -50.47 -53.77 -46.54
C ARG A 304 -51.10 -54.54 -47.71
N ALA A 305 -51.40 -55.80 -47.48
CA ALA A 305 -52.36 -56.64 -48.17
C ALA A 305 -52.85 -57.68 -47.16
#